data_AF-A0A0F9H5K4-F1
#
_entry.id   AF-A0A0F9H5K4-F1
#
_cell.length_a   1.000
_cell.length_b   1.000
_cell.length_c   1.000
_cell.angle_alpha   90.00
_cell.angle_beta   90.00
_cell.angle_gamma   90.00
#
_symmetry.space_group_name_H-M   'P 1'
#
loop_
_entity.id
_entity.type
_entity.pdbx_description
1 polymer ?
#
loop_
_entity_poly.entity_id
_entity_poly.type
_entity_poly.pdbx_seq_one_letter_code
_entity_poly.pdbx_strand_id
1 'polypeptide(L)' 'MRIAVIGGDGTGPEVVAEGLKVLQAVAEKVGLTYETTELDVSGDRYLAAGGDPSAPSIPVIS' A
#
# COMPACT_ATOMS: atom_id res chain seq x y z
N MET A 1 6.08 0.64 16.66
CA MET A 1 6.18 -0.11 15.38
C MET A 1 5.88 0.85 14.24
N ARG A 2 6.54 0.74 13.07
CA ARG A 2 6.28 1.62 11.92
C ARG A 2 5.77 0.78 10.74
N ILE A 3 4.64 1.17 10.17
CA ILE A 3 3.94 0.43 9.11
C ILE A 3 3.86 1.32 7.87
N ALA A 4 4.40 0.83 6.76
CA ALA A 4 4.13 1.41 5.44
C ALA A 4 2.77 0.88 4.94
N VAL A 5 1.85 1.78 4.63
CA VAL A 5 0.51 1.45 4.13
C VAL A 5 0.52 1.65 2.62
N ILE A 6 0.35 0.57 1.86
CA ILE A 6 0.29 0.59 0.40
C ILE A 6 -1.11 0.11 0.01
N GLY A 7 -1.96 1.05 -0.41
CA GLY A 7 -3.34 0.76 -0.83
C GLY A 7 -3.43 0.03 -2.17
N GLY A 8 -2.48 0.26 -3.07
CA GLY A 8 -2.50 -0.30 -4.42
C GLY A 8 -3.62 0.31 -5.28
N ASP A 9 -4.14 -0.49 -6.22
CA ASP A 9 -5.14 -0.08 -7.20
C ASP A 9 -6.47 -0.82 -7.02
N GLY A 10 -7.46 -0.45 -7.84
CA GLY A 10 -8.78 -1.08 -7.82
C GLY A 10 -9.46 -0.87 -6.47
N THR A 11 -9.89 -1.94 -5.83
CA THR A 11 -10.54 -1.90 -4.50
C THR A 11 -9.54 -1.95 -3.33
N GLY A 12 -8.24 -1.93 -3.62
CA GLY A 12 -7.18 -2.04 -2.61
C GLY A 12 -7.23 -0.92 -1.55
N PRO A 13 -7.32 0.37 -1.95
CA PRO A 13 -7.42 1.48 -1.00
C PRO A 13 -8.59 1.34 -0.01
N GLU A 14 -9.76 0.90 -0.49
CA GLU A 14 -10.96 0.73 0.33
C GLU A 14 -10.81 -0.41 1.34
N VAL A 15 -10.27 -1.55 0.91
CA VAL A 15 -10.04 -2.71 1.78
C VAL A 15 -8.99 -2.42 2.84
N VAL A 16 -7.90 -1.73 2.45
CA VAL A 16 -6.83 -1.34 3.39
C VAL A 16 -7.35 -0.36 4.44
N ALA A 17 -8.20 0.60 4.06
CA ALA A 17 -8.81 1.54 5.00
C ALA A 17 -9.64 0.82 6.10
N GLU A 18 -10.43 -0.20 5.74
CA GLU A 18 -11.16 -1.01 6.73
C GLU A 18 -10.21 -1.85 7.61
N GLY A 19 -9.16 -2.41 7.03
CA GLY A 19 -8.12 -3.12 7.77
C GLY A 19 -7.45 -2.26 8.85
N LEU A 20 -7.19 -0.97 8.56
CA LEU A 20 -6.62 -0.04 9.54
C LEU A 20 -7.56 0.25 10.72
N LYS A 21 -8.89 0.26 10.51
CA LYS A 21 -9.86 0.41 11.62
C LYS A 21 -9.80 -0.79 12.56
N VAL A 22 -9.68 -1.99 12.00
CA VAL A 22 -9.52 -3.22 12.81
C VAL A 22 -8.19 -3.21 13.55
N LEU A 23 -7.11 -2.81 12.88
CA LEU A 23 -5.79 -2.68 13.50
C LEU A 23 -5.82 -1.71 14.68
N GLN A 24 -6.45 -0.55 14.53
CA GLN A 24 -6.63 0.43 15.60
C GLN A 24 -7.39 -0.19 16.78
N ALA A 25 -8.54 -0.82 16.53
CA ALA A 25 -9.36 -1.41 17.58
C ALA A 25 -8.64 -2.53 18.35
N VAL A 26 -7.79 -3.31 17.68
CA VAL A 26 -6.96 -4.33 18.33
C VAL A 26 -5.81 -3.68 19.11
N ALA A 27 -5.16 -2.68 18.53
CA ALA A 27 -4.04 -1.99 19.14
C ALA A 27 -4.40 -1.35 20.48
N GLU A 28 -5.56 -0.72 20.55
CA GLU A 28 -6.13 -0.15 21.79
C GLU A 28 -6.36 -1.23 22.86
N LYS A 29 -6.83 -2.43 22.47
CA LYS A 29 -7.12 -3.53 23.40
C LYS A 29 -5.88 -4.18 23.99
N VAL A 30 -4.77 -4.20 23.25
CA VAL A 30 -3.54 -4.92 23.65
C VAL A 30 -2.39 -3.99 24.04
N GLY A 31 -2.61 -2.67 24.00
CA GLY A 31 -1.57 -1.68 24.30
C GLY A 31 -0.46 -1.60 23.25
N LEU A 32 -0.77 -1.91 21.98
CA LEU A 32 0.19 -1.84 20.88
C LEU A 32 0.26 -0.41 20.32
N THR A 33 1.43 0.19 20.34
CA THR A 33 1.68 1.49 19.70
C THR A 33 2.28 1.33 18.31
N TYR A 34 1.67 1.95 17.31
CA TYR A 34 2.17 1.96 15.94
C TYR A 34 1.99 3.32 15.26
N GLU A 35 2.78 3.55 14.22
CA GLU A 35 2.69 4.70 13.32
C GLU A 35 2.53 4.20 11.90
N THR A 36 1.71 4.87 11.10
CA THR A 36 1.51 4.57 9.68
C THR A 36 2.11 5.65 8.81
N THR A 37 2.64 5.25 7.66
CA THR A 37 2.98 6.15 6.56
C THR A 37 2.34 5.61 5.31
N GLU A 38 1.45 6.39 4.71
CA GLU A 38 0.84 6.05 3.43
C GLU A 38 1.86 6.25 2.32
N LEU A 39 2.01 5.23 1.48
CA LEU A 39 2.85 5.25 0.30
C LEU A 39 1.99 4.97 -0.91
N ASP A 40 1.96 5.94 -1.82
CA ASP A 40 1.35 5.74 -3.13
C ASP A 40 2.29 4.89 -4.00
N VAL A 41 2.02 3.58 -4.05
CA VAL A 41 2.66 2.63 -4.95
C VAL A 41 1.58 1.99 -5.83
N SER A 42 0.73 2.83 -6.41
CA SER A 42 -0.33 2.44 -7.34
C SER A 42 0.19 2.31 -8.78
N GLY A 43 -0.48 1.46 -9.55
CA GLY A 43 -0.44 1.37 -11.00
C GLY A 43 -0.89 2.67 -11.66
N ASP A 44 -1.89 3.36 -11.13
CA ASP A 44 -2.29 4.69 -11.62
C ASP A 44 -1.12 5.69 -11.55
N ARG A 45 -0.41 5.74 -10.41
CA ARG A 45 0.83 6.54 -10.28
C ARG A 45 1.91 6.08 -11.24
N TYR A 46 2.09 4.77 -11.43
CA TYR A 46 3.06 4.21 -12.38
C TYR A 46 2.76 4.67 -13.82
N LEU A 47 1.52 4.55 -14.27
CA LEU A 47 1.08 4.98 -15.61
C LEU A 47 1.22 6.50 -15.77
N ALA A 48 0.84 7.28 -14.76
CA ALA A 48 1.01 8.74 -14.77
C ALA A 48 2.49 9.17 -14.86
N ALA A 49 3.41 8.35 -14.36
CA ALA A 49 4.86 8.57 -14.47
C ALA A 49 5.45 8.11 -15.82
N GLY A 50 4.62 7.68 -16.78
CA GLY A 50 5.06 7.19 -18.09
C GLY A 50 5.43 5.70 -18.12
N GLY A 51 5.02 4.95 -17.10
CA GLY A 51 5.16 3.50 -17.08
C GLY A 51 4.34 2.82 -18.17
N ASP A 52 4.87 1.72 -18.69
CA ASP A 52 4.18 0.85 -19.66
C ASP A 52 3.92 -0.52 -19.01
N PRO A 53 2.65 -0.95 -18.84
CA PRO A 53 2.33 -2.25 -18.27
C PRO A 53 2.64 -3.42 -19.23
N SER A 54 2.91 -3.12 -20.50
CA SER A 54 3.25 -4.09 -21.55
C SER A 54 4.76 -4.29 -21.70
N ALA A 55 5.58 -3.45 -21.06
CA ALA A 55 7.03 -3.52 -21.12
C ALA A 55 7.62 -3.85 -19.73
N PRO A 56 8.61 -4.75 -19.65
CA PRO A 56 9.30 -5.03 -18.40
C PRO A 56 10.09 -3.80 -17.94
N SER A 57 9.86 -3.37 -16.70
CA SER A 57 10.56 -2.24 -16.06
C SER A 57 11.95 -2.61 -15.52
N ILE A 58 12.30 -3.90 -15.51
CA ILE A 58 13.59 -4.44 -15.06
C ILE A 58 14.22 -5.25 -16.21
N PRO A 59 15.54 -5.15 -16.45
CA PRO A 59 16.23 -5.97 -17.45
C PRO A 59 16.03 -7.47 -17.18
N VAL A 60 15.52 -8.20 -18.16
CA VAL A 60 15.49 -9.66 -18.12
C VAL A 60 16.89 -10.15 -18.48
N ILE A 61 17.62 -10.66 -17.50
CA ILE A 61 18.92 -11.31 -17.74
C ILE A 61 18.63 -12.76 -18.14
N SER A 62 18.91 -13.11 -19.38
CA SER A 62 18.87 -14.48 -19.92
C SER A 62 20.27 -15.07 -20.03
#